data_AF-A0A9D7SFS5-F1
#
_entry.id   AF-A0A9D7SFS5-F1
#
_cell.length_a   1.000
_cell.length_b   1.000
_cell.length_c   1.000
_cell.angle_alpha   90.00
_cell.angle_beta   90.00
_cell.angle_gamma   90.00
#
_symmetry.space_group_name_H-M   'P 1'
#
loop_
_entity.id
_entity.type
_entity.pdbx_description
1 polymer ?
#
loop_
_entity_poly.entity_id
_entity_poly.type
_entity_poly.pdbx_seq_one_letter_code
_entity_poly.pdbx_strand_id
1 'polypeptide(L)'
;MAYTREEKDWLEREWAFRAWGRAGLLSTDDYRQVLAWESTGVPMDLVVAALNAFFDRREKREKPRTFVALKHFDRDVAKALKLREALLRAGPELDAGKGWAQVKAPLHEDPAARAAFEAWQRCRASAPSPEAAGYLTHHDQEREARAALLALAEGALGPVAEALRGELRQRLLASDMKEGSPVWKRAWNHHWARLVAQAWGLPLEGA
;
A
#
# COMPACT_ATOMS: atom_id res chain seq x y z
N MET A 1 -5.52 -19.74 15.13
CA MET A 1 -5.66 -20.86 14.16
C MET A 1 -4.45 -20.80 13.25
N ALA A 2 -3.76 -21.92 13.05
CA ALA A 2 -2.56 -21.96 12.21
C ALA A 2 -2.96 -21.87 10.73
N TYR A 3 -2.17 -21.12 9.95
CA TYR A 3 -2.32 -21.05 8.51
C TYR A 3 -2.09 -22.44 7.88
N THR A 4 -3.06 -22.90 7.12
CA THR A 4 -3.03 -24.08 6.27
C THR A 4 -1.88 -24.01 5.27
N ARG A 5 -1.53 -25.16 4.68
CA ARG A 5 -0.44 -25.22 3.69
C ARG A 5 -0.69 -24.31 2.47
N GLU A 6 -1.95 -24.14 2.08
CA GLU A 6 -2.36 -23.21 1.02
C GLU A 6 -2.16 -21.74 1.43
N GLU A 7 -2.33 -21.41 2.70
CA GLU A 7 -2.09 -20.06 3.23
C GLU A 7 -0.59 -19.75 3.36
N LYS A 8 0.25 -20.77 3.58
CA LYS A 8 1.71 -20.63 3.56
C LYS A 8 2.26 -20.42 2.15
N ASP A 9 1.76 -21.18 1.18
CA ASP A 9 2.06 -20.95 -0.25
C ASP A 9 1.59 -19.56 -0.72
N TRP A 10 0.51 -19.03 -0.12
CA TRP A 10 0.00 -17.68 -0.40
C TRP A 10 0.94 -16.58 0.11
N LEU A 11 1.47 -16.70 1.34
CA LEU A 11 2.43 -15.76 1.92
C LEU A 11 3.75 -15.71 1.14
N GLU A 12 4.24 -16.85 0.66
CA GLU A 12 5.44 -16.92 -0.19
C GLU A 12 5.22 -16.27 -1.57
N ARG A 13 4.01 -16.40 -2.13
CA ARG A 13 3.64 -15.78 -3.41
C ARG A 13 3.42 -14.27 -3.28
N GLU A 14 2.84 -13.82 -2.17
CA GLU A 14 2.74 -12.39 -1.84
C GLU A 14 4.13 -11.77 -1.65
N TRP A 15 5.04 -12.50 -1.00
CA TRP A 15 6.43 -12.10 -0.82
C TRP A 15 7.18 -12.01 -2.17
N ALA A 16 7.06 -13.00 -3.04
CA ALA A 16 7.67 -13.00 -4.37
C ALA A 16 7.12 -11.88 -5.28
N PHE A 17 5.84 -11.56 -5.14
CA PHE A 17 5.19 -10.47 -5.86
C PHE A 17 5.69 -9.09 -5.39
N ARG A 18 5.68 -8.84 -4.08
CA ARG A 18 6.04 -7.54 -3.50
C ARG A 18 7.56 -7.26 -3.51
N ALA A 19 8.41 -8.28 -3.51
CA ALA A 19 9.86 -8.09 -3.47
C ALA A 19 10.53 -8.03 -4.86
N TRP A 20 9.91 -8.56 -5.93
CA TRP A 20 10.56 -8.70 -7.25
C TRP A 20 9.65 -8.37 -8.44
N GLY A 21 8.42 -7.88 -8.24
CA GLY A 21 7.51 -7.53 -9.34
C GLY A 21 7.09 -8.70 -10.25
N ARG A 22 7.24 -9.95 -9.80
CA ARG A 22 7.19 -11.22 -10.56
C ARG A 22 8.36 -11.43 -11.54
N ALA A 23 9.32 -12.25 -11.11
CA ALA A 23 10.07 -13.14 -12.00
C ALA A 23 9.99 -14.63 -11.58
N GLY A 24 9.54 -14.94 -10.36
CA GLY A 24 9.42 -16.32 -9.88
C GLY A 24 8.04 -16.92 -10.12
N LEU A 25 7.82 -17.49 -11.30
CA LEU A 25 6.65 -18.31 -11.70
C LEU A 25 5.34 -17.54 -11.97
N LEU A 26 5.38 -16.67 -12.99
CA LEU A 26 4.23 -16.41 -13.84
C LEU A 26 3.82 -17.74 -14.49
N SER A 27 2.56 -18.16 -14.38
CA SER A 27 2.05 -19.18 -15.29
C SER A 27 2.24 -18.69 -16.74
N THR A 28 2.36 -19.58 -17.72
CA THR A 28 2.52 -19.17 -19.14
C THR A 28 1.44 -18.18 -19.57
N ASP A 29 0.22 -18.34 -19.05
CA ASP A 29 -0.90 -17.43 -19.32
C ASP A 29 -0.74 -16.06 -18.65
N ASP A 30 -0.22 -16.01 -17.42
CA ASP A 30 0.07 -14.75 -16.76
C ASP A 30 1.22 -14.00 -17.44
N TYR A 31 2.25 -14.72 -17.93
CA TYR A 31 3.34 -14.12 -18.69
C TYR A 31 2.84 -13.51 -20.00
N ARG A 32 1.99 -14.23 -20.73
CA ARG A 32 1.32 -13.69 -21.94
C ARG A 32 0.49 -12.45 -21.63
N GLN A 33 -0.19 -12.43 -20.48
CA GLN A 33 -0.97 -11.26 -20.08
C GLN A 33 -0.10 -10.04 -19.80
N VAL A 34 1.04 -10.22 -19.15
CA VAL A 34 2.02 -9.14 -18.93
C VAL A 34 2.53 -8.60 -20.26
N LEU A 35 2.91 -9.49 -21.19
CA LEU A 35 3.34 -9.09 -22.54
C LEU A 35 2.23 -8.36 -23.32
N ALA A 36 0.96 -8.77 -23.15
CA ALA A 36 -0.17 -8.10 -23.78
C ALA A 36 -0.35 -6.66 -23.25
N TRP A 37 -0.26 -6.48 -21.93
CA TRP A 37 -0.29 -5.15 -21.31
C TRP A 37 0.90 -4.28 -21.73
N GLU A 38 2.10 -4.85 -21.78
CA GLU A 38 3.30 -4.15 -22.25
C GLU A 38 3.16 -3.70 -23.71
N SER A 39 2.69 -4.58 -24.60
CA SER A 39 2.47 -4.27 -26.02
C SER A 39 1.40 -3.19 -26.27
N THR A 40 0.54 -2.93 -25.29
CA THR A 40 -0.52 -1.92 -25.34
C THR A 40 -0.16 -0.66 -24.56
N GLY A 41 1.09 -0.56 -24.05
CA GLY A 41 1.59 0.61 -23.33
C GLY A 41 0.98 0.78 -21.95
N VAL A 42 0.50 -0.30 -21.32
CA VAL A 42 -0.04 -0.24 -19.96
C VAL A 42 1.11 -0.11 -18.96
N PRO A 43 1.14 0.95 -18.14
CA PRO A 43 2.19 1.11 -17.14
C PRO A 43 2.13 0.04 -16.05
N MET A 44 3.27 -0.59 -15.72
CA MET A 44 3.30 -1.70 -14.77
C MET A 44 2.99 -1.29 -13.32
N ASP A 45 3.27 -0.05 -12.93
CA ASP A 45 2.83 0.52 -11.64
C ASP A 45 1.32 0.47 -11.48
N LEU A 46 0.59 0.69 -12.58
CA LEU A 46 -0.85 0.74 -12.61
C LEU A 46 -1.44 -0.67 -12.55
N VAL A 47 -0.77 -1.64 -13.17
CA VAL A 47 -1.08 -3.06 -12.99
C VAL A 47 -0.92 -3.46 -11.53
N VAL A 48 0.17 -3.06 -10.87
CA VAL A 48 0.41 -3.34 -9.44
C VAL A 48 -0.64 -2.66 -8.55
N ALA A 49 -0.99 -1.40 -8.82
CA ALA A 49 -2.04 -0.70 -8.08
C ALA A 49 -3.43 -1.36 -8.25
N ALA A 50 -3.77 -1.80 -9.46
CA ALA A 50 -4.99 -2.53 -9.74
C ALA A 50 -5.03 -3.89 -9.02
N LEU A 51 -3.88 -4.57 -8.94
CA LEU A 51 -3.73 -5.82 -8.19
C LEU A 51 -3.98 -5.60 -6.69
N ASN A 52 -3.35 -4.58 -6.08
CA ASN A 52 -3.56 -4.25 -4.67
C ASN A 52 -5.04 -3.93 -4.38
N ALA A 53 -5.65 -3.07 -5.18
CA ALA A 53 -7.06 -2.69 -5.01
C ALA A 53 -8.02 -3.90 -5.17
N PHE A 54 -7.68 -4.87 -6.02
CA PHE A 54 -8.44 -6.11 -6.14
C PHE A 54 -8.33 -6.96 -4.87
N PHE A 55 -7.12 -7.14 -4.34
CA PHE A 55 -6.90 -7.94 -3.14
C PHE A 55 -7.58 -7.31 -1.91
N ASP A 56 -7.55 -5.99 -1.76
CA ASP A 56 -8.27 -5.27 -0.71
C ASP A 56 -9.79 -5.51 -0.74
N ARG A 57 -10.37 -5.55 -1.95
CA ARG A 57 -11.80 -5.86 -2.12
C ARG A 57 -12.10 -7.33 -1.89
N ARG A 58 -11.17 -8.22 -2.24
CA ARG A 58 -11.30 -9.66 -2.07
C ARG A 58 -11.25 -10.05 -0.60
N GLU A 59 -10.40 -9.40 0.19
CA GLU A 59 -10.31 -9.60 1.65
C GLU A 59 -11.65 -9.34 2.36
N LYS A 60 -12.44 -8.41 1.81
CA LYS A 60 -13.78 -8.05 2.32
C LYS A 60 -14.91 -8.99 1.85
N ARG A 61 -14.62 -10.03 1.05
CA ARG A 61 -15.64 -10.98 0.55
C ARG A 61 -15.74 -12.21 1.43
N GLU A 62 -16.97 -12.59 1.76
CA GLU A 62 -17.29 -13.77 2.58
C GLU A 62 -16.86 -15.11 1.92
N LYS A 63 -16.89 -15.18 0.58
CA LYS A 63 -16.39 -16.32 -0.21
C LYS A 63 -15.54 -15.86 -1.39
N PRO A 64 -14.25 -15.57 -1.17
CA PRO A 64 -13.38 -15.12 -2.24
C PRO A 64 -13.07 -16.27 -3.21
N ARG A 65 -12.88 -15.96 -4.50
CA ARG A 65 -12.41 -16.96 -5.47
C ARG A 65 -11.05 -17.51 -5.03
N THR A 66 -10.91 -18.84 -5.02
CA THR A 66 -9.69 -19.56 -4.68
C THR A 66 -8.60 -19.39 -5.73
N PHE A 67 -8.98 -19.36 -7.02
CA PHE A 67 -8.05 -19.16 -8.13
C PHE A 67 -8.17 -17.75 -8.75
N VAL A 68 -7.03 -17.10 -8.95
CA VAL A 68 -6.93 -15.75 -9.51
C VAL A 68 -5.76 -15.70 -10.51
N ALA A 69 -6.04 -15.36 -11.77
CA ALA A 69 -5.06 -15.20 -12.86
C ALA A 69 -5.02 -13.73 -13.32
N LEU A 70 -3.91 -13.28 -13.92
CA LEU A 70 -3.72 -11.88 -14.32
C LEU A 70 -4.79 -11.37 -15.31
N LYS A 71 -5.33 -12.23 -16.17
CA LYS A 71 -6.46 -11.88 -17.05
C LYS A 71 -7.73 -11.47 -16.31
N HIS A 72 -7.93 -11.90 -15.06
CA HIS A 72 -9.10 -11.50 -14.27
C HIS A 72 -9.07 -10.02 -13.86
N PHE A 73 -7.92 -9.36 -14.01
CA PHE A 73 -7.70 -7.99 -13.59
C PHE A 73 -7.76 -6.98 -14.74
N ASP A 74 -7.96 -7.42 -15.99
CA ASP A 74 -8.02 -6.52 -17.16
C ASP A 74 -8.99 -5.36 -16.96
N ARG A 75 -10.14 -5.62 -16.34
CA ARG A 75 -11.12 -4.58 -16.06
C ARG A 75 -10.63 -3.57 -15.02
N ASP A 76 -9.87 -4.00 -14.02
CA ASP A 76 -9.33 -3.13 -12.99
C ASP A 76 -8.15 -2.31 -13.52
N VAL A 77 -7.30 -2.93 -14.34
CA VAL A 77 -6.22 -2.25 -15.08
C VAL A 77 -6.81 -1.19 -16.02
N ALA A 78 -7.82 -1.53 -16.82
CA ALA A 78 -8.48 -0.58 -17.72
C ALA A 78 -9.15 0.58 -16.96
N LYS A 79 -9.73 0.33 -15.78
CA LYS A 79 -10.30 1.38 -14.94
C LYS A 79 -9.23 2.32 -14.40
N ALA A 80 -8.12 1.76 -13.92
CA ALA A 80 -7.03 2.55 -13.39
C ALA A 80 -6.36 3.39 -14.49
N LEU A 81 -6.24 2.89 -15.72
CA LEU A 81 -5.78 3.66 -16.89
C LEU A 81 -6.69 4.86 -17.15
N LYS A 82 -8.00 4.64 -17.24
CA LYS A 82 -8.98 5.71 -17.43
C LYS A 82 -8.93 6.75 -16.31
N LEU A 83 -8.75 6.30 -15.07
CA LEU A 83 -8.62 7.20 -13.92
C LEU A 83 -7.34 8.05 -14.03
N ARG A 84 -6.21 7.45 -14.39
CA ARG A 84 -4.94 8.16 -14.59
C ARG A 84 -5.04 9.19 -15.71
N GLU A 85 -5.63 8.83 -16.83
CA GLU A 85 -5.87 9.78 -17.94
C GLU A 85 -6.83 10.91 -17.55
N ALA A 86 -7.83 10.63 -16.71
CA ALA A 86 -8.77 11.63 -16.21
C ALA A 86 -8.07 12.59 -15.23
N LEU A 87 -7.22 12.07 -14.34
CA LEU A 87 -6.43 12.88 -13.40
C LEU A 87 -5.41 13.76 -14.11
N LEU A 88 -4.71 13.21 -15.12
CA LEU A 88 -3.80 13.99 -15.97
C LEU A 88 -4.53 15.14 -16.69
N ARG A 89 -5.78 14.90 -17.12
CA ARG A 89 -6.61 15.92 -17.79
C ARG A 89 -7.20 16.94 -16.82
N ALA A 90 -7.57 16.53 -15.62
CA ALA A 90 -8.17 17.41 -14.61
C ALA A 90 -7.16 18.42 -14.04
N GLY A 91 -5.86 18.11 -14.09
CA GLY A 91 -4.83 18.92 -13.43
C GLY A 91 -4.95 18.87 -11.91
N PRO A 92 -4.01 19.49 -11.17
CA PRO A 92 -4.00 19.44 -9.72
C PRO A 92 -5.01 20.45 -9.14
N GLU A 93 -6.30 20.10 -9.11
CA GLU A 93 -7.18 20.69 -8.08
C GLU A 93 -6.83 20.05 -6.73
N LEU A 94 -5.97 20.75 -5.98
CA LEU A 94 -5.54 20.35 -4.64
C LEU A 94 -6.58 20.82 -3.62
N ASP A 95 -7.48 19.92 -3.20
CA ASP A 95 -8.17 20.06 -1.91
C ASP A 95 -7.17 19.77 -0.78
N ALA A 96 -6.32 20.75 -0.47
CA ALA A 96 -5.38 20.66 0.63
C ALA A 96 -6.12 20.34 1.94
N GLY A 97 -5.76 19.23 2.60
CA GLY A 97 -6.37 18.81 3.86
C GLY A 97 -7.59 17.89 3.69
N LYS A 98 -7.91 17.41 2.49
CA LYS A 98 -8.98 16.43 2.28
C LYS A 98 -8.77 15.20 3.17
N GLY A 99 -9.73 14.91 4.03
CA GLY A 99 -9.68 13.80 4.97
C GLY A 99 -8.95 14.08 6.29
N TRP A 100 -8.40 15.29 6.52
CA TRP A 100 -7.84 15.65 7.83
C TRP A 100 -8.91 15.69 8.93
N ALA A 101 -10.13 16.10 8.58
CA ALA A 101 -11.26 16.20 9.52
C ALA A 101 -11.65 14.87 10.20
N GLN A 102 -11.21 13.73 9.67
CA GLN A 102 -11.47 12.41 10.27
C GLN A 102 -10.37 11.95 11.24
N VAL A 103 -9.25 12.72 11.31
CA VAL A 103 -8.14 12.42 12.20
C VAL A 103 -8.56 12.71 13.64
N LYS A 104 -8.21 11.81 14.56
CA LYS A 104 -8.59 11.91 15.98
C LYS A 104 -7.61 12.77 16.77
N ALA A 105 -8.09 13.42 17.83
CA ALA A 105 -7.25 14.10 18.82
C ALA A 105 -6.42 13.06 19.63
N PRO A 106 -5.21 13.41 20.09
CA PRO A 106 -4.56 14.72 20.00
C PRO A 106 -3.89 15.01 18.64
N LEU A 107 -3.68 14.01 17.77
CA LEU A 107 -2.94 14.21 16.51
C LEU A 107 -3.58 15.26 15.60
N HIS A 108 -4.91 15.34 15.58
CA HIS A 108 -5.65 16.35 14.83
C HIS A 108 -5.34 17.79 15.25
N GLU A 109 -4.99 17.99 16.53
CA GLU A 109 -4.74 19.31 17.12
C GLU A 109 -3.27 19.73 16.97
N ASP A 110 -2.39 18.81 16.58
CA ASP A 110 -0.96 19.08 16.36
C ASP A 110 -0.73 19.82 15.03
N PRO A 111 -0.26 21.09 15.06
CA PRO A 111 0.02 21.86 13.85
C PRO A 111 1.13 21.23 12.99
N ALA A 112 2.10 20.55 13.61
CA ALA A 112 3.17 19.87 12.88
C ALA A 112 2.65 18.64 12.14
N ALA A 113 1.74 17.87 12.75
CA ALA A 113 1.09 16.73 12.11
C ALA A 113 0.22 17.16 10.93
N ARG A 114 -0.52 18.27 11.08
CA ARG A 114 -1.30 18.86 9.98
C ARG A 114 -0.41 19.30 8.82
N ALA A 115 0.68 20.03 9.11
CA ALA A 115 1.62 20.47 8.08
C ALA A 115 2.28 19.29 7.35
N ALA A 116 2.66 18.24 8.08
CA ALA A 116 3.20 17.01 7.51
C ALA A 116 2.19 16.28 6.62
N PHE A 117 0.92 16.23 7.04
CA PHE A 117 -0.17 15.66 6.25
C PHE A 117 -0.38 16.43 4.94
N GLU A 118 -0.46 17.76 5.00
CA GLU A 118 -0.61 18.61 3.82
C GLU A 118 0.60 18.53 2.89
N ALA A 119 1.83 18.38 3.43
CA ALA A 119 3.04 18.16 2.63
C ALA A 119 3.00 16.82 1.90
N TRP A 120 2.68 15.73 2.60
CA TRP A 120 2.53 14.41 2.01
C TRP A 120 1.43 14.39 0.92
N GLN A 121 0.28 15.02 1.16
CA GLN A 121 -0.79 15.12 0.16
C GLN A 121 -0.33 15.87 -1.09
N ARG A 122 0.40 16.98 -0.94
CA ARG A 122 0.96 17.74 -2.06
C ARG A 122 1.96 16.90 -2.85
N CYS A 123 2.85 16.16 -2.19
CA CYS A 123 3.77 15.23 -2.86
C CYS A 123 2.98 14.17 -3.65
N ARG A 124 2.03 13.50 -3.01
CA ARG A 124 1.23 12.45 -3.66
C ARG A 124 0.45 12.96 -4.88
N ALA A 125 -0.11 14.16 -4.80
CA ALA A 125 -0.88 14.76 -5.88
C ALA A 125 -0.01 15.29 -7.02
N SER A 126 1.25 15.67 -6.75
CA SER A 126 2.21 16.12 -7.76
C SER A 126 3.05 15.00 -8.37
N ALA A 127 2.68 13.74 -8.13
CA ALA A 127 3.40 12.58 -8.63
C ALA A 127 3.57 12.65 -10.15
N PRO A 128 4.83 12.70 -10.66
CA PRO A 128 5.06 12.66 -12.08
C PRO A 128 4.70 11.28 -12.62
N SER A 129 4.56 11.17 -13.95
CA SER A 129 4.42 9.85 -14.58
C SER A 129 5.60 8.96 -14.18
N PRO A 130 5.38 7.67 -13.88
CA PRO A 130 6.43 6.66 -13.70
C PRO A 130 7.51 6.61 -14.78
N GLU A 131 7.16 7.03 -16.00
CA GLU A 131 8.06 7.10 -17.15
C GLU A 131 8.84 8.42 -17.22
N ALA A 132 8.47 9.42 -16.42
CA ALA A 132 9.13 10.72 -16.40
C ALA A 132 10.50 10.64 -15.70
N ALA A 133 11.47 11.35 -16.26
CA ALA A 133 12.74 11.57 -15.59
C ALA A 133 12.49 12.22 -14.21
N GLY A 134 13.01 11.60 -13.14
CA GLY A 134 12.83 12.07 -11.77
C GLY A 134 11.70 11.41 -10.98
N TYR A 135 10.94 10.46 -11.55
CA TYR A 135 9.91 9.71 -10.83
C TYR A 135 10.43 9.03 -9.56
N LEU A 136 11.56 8.33 -9.63
CA LEU A 136 12.14 7.64 -8.46
C LEU A 136 12.49 8.62 -7.33
N THR A 137 13.06 9.76 -7.68
CA THR A 137 13.39 10.82 -6.72
C THR A 137 12.14 11.39 -6.06
N HIS A 138 11.09 11.65 -6.84
CA HIS A 138 9.81 12.11 -6.29
C HIS A 138 9.14 11.05 -5.41
N HIS A 139 9.18 9.79 -5.82
CA HIS A 139 8.66 8.66 -5.05
C HIS A 139 9.40 8.52 -3.70
N ASP A 140 10.71 8.70 -3.66
CA ASP A 140 11.45 8.71 -2.39
C ASP A 140 11.05 9.90 -1.50
N GLN A 141 10.83 11.08 -2.08
CA GLN A 141 10.32 12.26 -1.35
C GLN A 141 8.91 12.03 -0.77
N GLU A 142 8.01 11.38 -1.52
CA GLU A 142 6.68 11.01 -1.02
C GLU A 142 6.79 10.05 0.17
N ARG A 143 7.68 9.05 0.08
CA ARG A 143 7.93 8.10 1.17
C ARG A 143 8.51 8.76 2.41
N GLU A 144 9.43 9.71 2.24
CA GLU A 144 10.00 10.50 3.35
C GLU A 144 8.93 11.38 4.01
N ALA A 145 8.11 12.08 3.23
CA ALA A 145 7.01 12.89 3.75
C ALA A 145 6.00 12.02 4.53
N ARG A 146 5.69 10.83 4.02
CA ARG A 146 4.83 9.85 4.70
C ARG A 146 5.46 9.34 5.99
N ALA A 147 6.75 9.03 5.98
CA ALA A 147 7.47 8.55 7.16
C ALA A 147 7.51 9.62 8.27
N ALA A 148 7.70 10.89 7.91
CA ALA A 148 7.67 12.01 8.85
C ALA A 148 6.30 12.16 9.53
N LEU A 149 5.21 12.07 8.76
CA LEU A 149 3.85 12.07 9.31
C LEU A 149 3.61 10.89 10.26
N LEU A 150 4.05 9.68 9.86
CA LEU A 150 3.90 8.49 10.70
C LEU A 150 4.71 8.56 11.99
N ALA A 151 5.89 9.20 11.97
CA ALA A 151 6.69 9.41 13.18
C ALA A 151 5.99 10.35 14.18
N LEU A 152 5.36 11.42 13.70
CA LEU A 152 4.54 12.31 14.55
C LEU A 152 3.32 11.55 15.11
N ALA A 153 2.65 10.78 14.26
CA ALA A 153 1.51 9.96 14.66
C ALA A 153 1.90 8.88 15.68
N GLU A 154 3.06 8.24 15.52
CA GLU A 154 3.58 7.28 16.48
C GLU A 154 3.91 7.95 17.83
N GLY A 155 4.57 9.11 17.80
CA GLY A 155 4.87 9.88 19.00
C GLY A 155 3.63 10.26 19.80
N ALA A 156 2.53 10.56 19.11
CA ALA A 156 1.25 10.91 19.72
C ALA A 156 0.55 9.73 20.43
N LEU A 157 0.93 8.46 20.17
CA LEU A 157 0.29 7.28 20.77
C LEU A 157 0.59 7.16 22.28
N GLY A 158 1.73 7.71 22.72
CA GLY A 158 2.19 7.61 24.10
C GLY A 158 2.14 6.16 24.62
N PRO A 159 1.52 5.89 25.77
CA PRO A 159 1.50 4.56 26.38
C PRO A 159 0.70 3.50 25.59
N VAL A 160 -0.20 3.92 24.70
CA VAL A 160 -0.98 3.00 23.85
C VAL A 160 -0.08 2.29 22.83
N ALA A 161 1.07 2.89 22.50
CA ALA A 161 2.03 2.31 21.57
C ALA A 161 2.50 0.92 22.03
N GLU A 162 2.78 0.73 23.31
CA GLU A 162 3.29 -0.55 23.83
C GLU A 162 2.24 -1.66 23.74
N ALA A 163 0.97 -1.35 23.99
CA ALA A 163 -0.11 -2.31 23.82
C ALA A 163 -0.25 -2.76 22.35
N LEU A 164 -0.21 -1.81 21.42
CA LEU A 164 -0.27 -2.09 19.98
C LEU A 164 0.96 -2.87 19.48
N ARG A 165 2.15 -2.54 19.98
CA ARG A 165 3.38 -3.29 19.68
C ARG A 165 3.30 -4.72 20.19
N GLY A 166 2.76 -4.92 21.39
CA GLY A 166 2.51 -6.24 21.96
C GLY A 166 1.54 -7.06 21.11
N GLU A 167 0.42 -6.47 20.68
CA GLU A 167 -0.54 -7.11 19.80
C GLU A 167 0.08 -7.49 18.46
N LEU A 168 0.81 -6.56 17.83
CA LEU A 168 1.51 -6.83 16.56
C LEU A 168 2.53 -7.95 16.71
N ARG A 169 3.33 -7.94 17.79
CA ARG A 169 4.30 -9.00 18.08
C ARG A 169 3.62 -10.35 18.18
N GLN A 170 2.51 -10.45 18.93
CA GLN A 170 1.77 -11.70 19.07
C GLN A 170 1.21 -12.18 17.73
N ARG A 171 0.68 -11.28 16.90
CA ARG A 171 0.18 -11.60 15.56
C ARG A 171 1.29 -12.14 14.64
N LEU A 172 2.47 -11.54 14.67
CA LEU A 172 3.61 -12.00 13.87
C LEU A 172 4.18 -13.33 14.37
N LEU A 173 4.29 -13.53 15.69
CA LEU A 173 4.72 -14.81 16.27
C LEU A 173 3.73 -15.93 15.95
N ALA A 174 2.42 -15.66 16.04
CA ALA A 174 1.38 -16.59 15.66
C ALA A 174 1.37 -16.97 14.17
N SER A 175 2.10 -16.21 13.35
CA SER A 175 2.29 -16.46 11.91
C SER A 175 3.56 -17.24 11.60
N ASP A 176 4.14 -17.94 12.59
CA ASP A 176 5.43 -18.65 12.51
C ASP A 176 6.61 -17.77 12.05
N MET A 177 6.50 -16.44 12.15
CA MET A 177 7.59 -15.55 11.74
C MET A 177 8.66 -15.51 12.82
N LYS A 178 9.90 -15.85 12.44
CA LYS A 178 11.04 -15.75 13.35
C LYS A 178 11.34 -14.29 13.68
N GLU A 179 11.23 -13.95 14.96
CA GLU A 179 11.56 -12.62 15.47
C GLU A 179 12.99 -12.20 15.08
N GLY A 180 13.13 -10.96 14.64
CA GLY A 180 14.41 -10.41 14.18
C GLY A 180 14.85 -10.81 12.76
N SER A 181 14.14 -11.73 12.09
CA SER A 181 14.39 -12.05 10.69
C SER A 181 14.13 -10.84 9.76
N PRO A 182 14.70 -10.81 8.54
CA PRO A 182 14.40 -9.75 7.57
C PRO A 182 12.90 -9.66 7.23
N VAL A 183 12.22 -10.80 7.17
CA VAL A 183 10.77 -10.89 6.93
C VAL A 183 10.00 -10.29 8.10
N TRP A 184 10.39 -10.63 9.34
CA TRP A 184 9.81 -10.04 10.55
C TRP A 184 9.94 -8.51 10.57
N LYS A 185 11.14 -7.97 10.33
CA LYS A 185 11.38 -6.52 10.37
C LYS A 185 10.52 -5.77 9.35
N ARG A 186 10.31 -6.35 8.17
CA ARG A 186 9.47 -5.75 7.13
C ARG A 186 7.99 -5.85 7.46
N ALA A 187 7.52 -7.02 7.89
CA ALA A 187 6.14 -7.22 8.33
C ALA A 187 5.81 -6.27 9.49
N TRP A 188 6.72 -6.16 10.45
CA TRP A 188 6.65 -5.19 11.54
C TRP A 188 6.46 -3.78 11.01
N ASN A 189 7.38 -3.27 10.19
CA ASN A 189 7.31 -1.89 9.68
C ASN A 189 6.01 -1.62 8.90
N HIS A 190 5.58 -2.56 8.06
CA HIS A 190 4.35 -2.42 7.28
C HIS A 190 3.10 -2.38 8.17
N HIS A 191 2.93 -3.37 9.04
CA HIS A 191 1.74 -3.47 9.88
C HIS A 191 1.72 -2.42 10.99
N TRP A 192 2.89 -2.03 11.51
CA TRP A 192 3.01 -0.95 12.48
C TRP A 192 2.55 0.37 11.89
N ALA A 193 3.03 0.75 10.70
CA ALA A 193 2.57 1.96 10.01
C ALA A 193 1.05 1.98 9.79
N ARG A 194 0.45 0.81 9.48
CA ARG A 194 -1.00 0.68 9.32
C ARG A 194 -1.75 0.83 10.65
N LEU A 195 -1.26 0.21 11.72
CA LEU A 195 -1.86 0.30 13.06
C LEU A 195 -1.81 1.75 13.57
N VAL A 196 -0.67 2.43 13.42
CA VAL A 196 -0.52 3.86 13.76
C VAL A 196 -1.52 4.69 12.97
N ALA A 197 -1.61 4.51 11.65
CA ALA A 197 -2.55 5.25 10.82
C ALA A 197 -4.02 4.99 11.23
N GLN A 198 -4.37 3.73 11.52
CA GLN A 198 -5.72 3.33 11.93
C GLN A 198 -6.10 3.88 13.31
N ALA A 199 -5.17 3.89 14.26
CA ALA A 199 -5.40 4.44 15.59
C ALA A 199 -5.90 5.89 15.51
N TRP A 200 -5.31 6.66 14.59
CA TRP A 200 -5.62 8.08 14.39
C TRP A 200 -6.66 8.36 13.31
N GLY A 201 -7.08 7.39 12.51
CA GLY A 201 -7.97 7.64 11.37
C GLY A 201 -7.28 8.36 10.20
N LEU A 202 -5.95 8.29 10.10
CA LEU A 202 -5.21 8.91 8.99
C LEU A 202 -5.61 8.26 7.64
N PRO A 203 -6.06 9.03 6.63
CA PRO A 203 -6.42 8.53 5.30
C PRO A 203 -5.20 8.18 4.44
N LEU A 204 -4.33 7.31 4.95
CA LEU A 204 -3.22 6.74 4.17
C LEU A 204 -3.75 5.61 3.28
N GLU A 205 -4.65 5.91 2.34
CA GLU A 205 -5.10 4.91 1.36
C GLU A 205 -3.97 4.54 0.40
N GLY A 206 -3.69 3.23 0.26
CA GLY A 206 -2.67 2.67 -0.64
C GLY A 206 -1.49 1.98 0.08
N ALA A 207 -1.79 1.06 1.02
CA ALA A 207 -0.79 0.21 1.68
C ALA A 207 -0.56 -1.11 0.92
#